data_AF-A0A644X5D8-F1
#
_entry.id   AF-A0A644X5D8-F1
#
_cell.length_a   1.000
_cell.length_b   1.000
_cell.length_c   1.000
_cell.angle_alpha   90.00
_cell.angle_beta   90.00
_cell.angle_gamma   90.00
#
_symmetry.space_group_name_H-M   'P 1'
#
loop_
_entity.id
_entity.type
_entity.pdbx_description
1 polymer ?
#
loop_
_entity_poly.entity_id
_entity_poly.type
_entity_poly.pdbx_seq_one_letter_code
_entity_poly.pdbx_strand_id
1 'polypeptide(L)'
;MNIEEDLKICKDISEQYKKLTSEDIEGAFKLSQLAISMYDRLNELRLQVGVLDRNDKYTKSDIKEYLRGKMKLMEYIHVQSRAIFISAKADKKLSRY
;
A
#
# COMPACT_ATOMS: atom_id res chain seq x y z
N MET A 1 -8.16 1.15 -18.07
CA MET A 1 -7.73 1.06 -16.65
C MET A 1 -6.71 -0.06 -16.57
N ASN A 2 -5.44 0.26 -16.29
CA ASN A 2 -4.34 -0.68 -16.49
C ASN A 2 -3.93 -1.36 -15.18
N ILE A 3 -4.57 -2.50 -14.88
CA ILE A 3 -4.33 -3.27 -13.65
C ILE A 3 -2.86 -3.70 -13.53
N GLU A 4 -2.16 -3.95 -14.65
CA GLU A 4 -0.75 -4.36 -14.61
C GLU A 4 0.17 -3.25 -14.08
N GLU A 5 -0.14 -1.99 -14.42
CA GLU A 5 0.60 -0.83 -13.95
C GLU A 5 0.36 -0.59 -12.46
N ASP A 6 -0.89 -0.67 -12.01
CA ASP A 6 -1.26 -0.58 -10.59
C ASP A 6 -0.57 -1.71 -9.77
N LEU A 7 -0.43 -2.93 -10.33
CA LEU A 7 0.28 -4.05 -9.68
C LEU A 7 1.79 -3.88 -9.65
N LYS A 8 2.39 -3.22 -10.65
CA LYS A 8 3.80 -2.87 -10.65
C LYS A 8 4.10 -1.88 -9.52
N ILE A 9 3.25 -0.85 -9.37
CA ILE A 9 3.37 0.12 -8.28
C ILE A 9 3.25 -0.58 -6.92
N CYS A 10 2.33 -1.53 -6.76
CA CYS A 10 2.22 -2.34 -5.54
C CYS A 10 3.52 -3.11 -5.22
N LYS A 11 4.18 -3.65 -6.24
CA LYS A 11 5.45 -4.36 -6.08
C LYS A 11 6.56 -3.39 -5.68
N ASP A 12 6.64 -2.24 -6.32
CA ASP A 12 7.65 -1.22 -6.03
C ASP A 12 7.51 -0.69 -4.58
N ILE A 13 6.28 -0.42 -4.13
CA ILE A 13 5.99 -0.04 -2.73
C ILE A 13 6.45 -1.14 -1.77
N SER A 14 6.19 -2.41 -2.10
CA SER A 14 6.61 -3.55 -1.27
C SER A 14 8.13 -3.69 -1.20
N GLU A 15 8.84 -3.41 -2.30
CA GLU A 15 10.30 -3.44 -2.33
C GLU A 15 10.93 -2.27 -1.56
N GLN A 16 10.33 -1.08 -1.65
CA GLN A 16 10.73 0.07 -0.84
C GLN A 16 10.51 -0.20 0.65
N TYR A 17 9.38 -0.81 1.02
CA TYR A 17 9.11 -1.20 2.40
C TYR A 17 10.15 -2.19 2.96
N LYS A 18 10.59 -3.17 2.16
CA LYS A 18 11.65 -4.11 2.59
C LYS A 18 12.98 -3.44 2.87
N LYS A 19 13.26 -2.30 2.25
CA LYS A 19 14.47 -1.51 2.45
C LYS A 19 14.32 -0.44 3.52
N LEU A 20 13.10 -0.25 4.04
CA LEU A 20 12.81 0.78 5.03
C LEU A 20 13.48 0.43 6.35
N THR A 21 14.23 1.38 6.90
CA THR A 21 14.82 1.28 8.23
C THR A 21 14.11 2.26 9.18
N SER A 22 14.23 2.03 10.48
CA SER A 22 13.66 2.91 11.51
C SER A 22 14.29 4.31 11.54
N GLU A 23 15.45 4.48 10.90
CA GLU A 23 16.17 5.75 10.82
C GLU A 23 15.69 6.62 9.65
N ASP A 24 15.08 6.01 8.62
CA ASP A 24 14.55 6.73 7.46
C ASP A 24 13.12 7.23 7.70
N ILE A 25 13.01 8.29 8.51
CA ILE A 25 11.75 8.89 8.94
C ILE A 25 10.99 9.50 7.75
N GLU A 26 11.70 10.16 6.84
CA GLU A 26 11.09 10.82 5.68
C GLU A 26 10.63 9.79 4.64
N GLY A 27 11.43 8.75 4.39
CA GLY A 27 11.05 7.61 3.58
C GLY A 27 9.84 6.88 4.16
N ALA A 28 9.80 6.67 5.48
CA ALA A 28 8.66 6.05 6.16
C ALA A 28 7.37 6.87 5.98
N PHE A 29 7.45 8.20 6.08
CA PHE A 29 6.29 9.06 5.85
C PHE A 29 5.82 9.00 4.39
N LYS A 30 6.73 9.16 3.42
CA LYS A 30 6.39 9.10 1.98
C LYS A 30 5.79 7.74 1.62
N LEU A 31 6.39 6.66 2.11
CA LEU A 31 5.91 5.30 1.86
C LEU A 31 4.52 5.08 2.48
N SER A 32 4.25 5.65 3.66
CA SER A 32 2.93 5.58 4.26
C SER A 32 1.85 6.26 3.41
N GLN A 33 2.18 7.39 2.77
CA GLN A 33 1.26 8.09 1.86
C GLN A 33 1.04 7.32 0.56
N LEU A 34 2.11 6.80 -0.03
CA LEU A 34 2.01 5.99 -1.26
C LEU A 34 1.18 4.72 -1.04
N ALA A 35 1.38 4.04 0.10
CA ALA A 35 0.65 2.83 0.42
C ALA A 35 -0.85 3.07 0.62
N ILE A 36 -1.25 4.15 1.31
CA ILE A 36 -2.69 4.45 1.49
C ILE A 36 -3.37 4.90 0.19
N SER A 37 -2.70 5.71 -0.63
CA SER A 37 -3.22 6.08 -1.95
C SER A 37 -3.39 4.86 -2.85
N MET A 38 -2.45 3.91 -2.79
CA MET A 38 -2.55 2.66 -3.54
C MET A 38 -3.68 1.76 -3.01
N TYR A 39 -3.91 1.73 -1.70
CA TYR A 39 -5.06 1.03 -1.11
C TYR A 39 -6.39 1.55 -1.68
N ASP A 40 -6.58 2.87 -1.71
CA ASP A 40 -7.81 3.49 -2.20
C ASP A 40 -8.02 3.17 -3.69
N ARG A 41 -6.97 3.30 -4.48
CA ARG A 41 -6.95 2.95 -5.91
C ARG A 41 -7.31 1.47 -6.15
N LEU A 42 -6.76 0.54 -5.36
CA LEU A 42 -7.11 -0.88 -5.44
C LEU A 42 -8.57 -1.14 -5.05
N ASN A 43 -9.11 -0.38 -4.09
CA ASN A 43 -10.52 -0.50 -3.72
C ASN A 43 -11.44 -0.02 -4.84
N GLU A 44 -11.12 1.08 -5.51
CA GLU A 44 -11.84 1.54 -6.71
C GLU A 44 -11.84 0.46 -7.80
N LEU A 45 -10.66 -0.12 -8.08
CA LEU A 45 -10.53 -1.23 -9.03
C LEU A 45 -11.43 -2.40 -8.64
N ARG A 46 -11.41 -2.79 -7.37
CA ARG A 46 -12.20 -3.91 -6.83
C ARG A 46 -13.71 -3.70 -7.02
N LEU A 47 -14.18 -2.46 -6.86
CA LEU A 47 -15.59 -2.09 -7.09
C LEU A 47 -15.94 -2.13 -8.58
N GLN A 48 -15.01 -1.74 -9.44
CA GLN A 48 -15.19 -1.68 -10.89
C GLN A 48 -14.97 -3.04 -11.60
N VAL A 49 -14.54 -4.10 -10.89
CA VAL A 49 -14.43 -5.48 -11.45
C VAL A 49 -15.74 -5.97 -12.07
N GLY A 50 -16.89 -5.45 -11.63
CA GLY A 50 -18.18 -5.76 -12.23
C GLY A 50 -18.28 -5.35 -13.71
N VAL A 51 -17.57 -4.31 -14.12
CA VAL A 51 -17.57 -3.68 -15.45
C VAL A 51 -16.43 -4.22 -16.33
N LEU A 52 -15.45 -4.93 -15.75
CA LEU A 52 -14.37 -5.55 -16.51
C LEU A 52 -14.89 -6.75 -17.32
N ASP A 53 -14.45 -6.83 -18.57
CA ASP A 53 -14.76 -7.93 -19.48
C ASP A 53 -14.32 -9.27 -18.88
N ARG A 54 -15.14 -10.30 -19.12
CA ARG A 54 -14.85 -11.66 -18.65
C ARG A 54 -13.67 -12.20 -19.43
N ASN A 55 -12.49 -12.21 -18.81
CA ASN A 55 -11.43 -13.10 -19.26
C ASN A 55 -11.76 -14.52 -18.78
N ASP A 56 -11.86 -15.50 -19.69
CA ASP A 56 -12.23 -16.89 -19.39
C ASP A 56 -11.30 -17.61 -18.39
N LYS A 57 -10.20 -16.97 -17.99
CA LYS A 57 -9.16 -17.54 -17.13
C LYS A 57 -9.40 -17.32 -15.64
N TYR A 58 -10.15 -16.28 -15.23
CA TYR A 58 -10.38 -15.95 -13.82
C TYR A 58 -11.79 -15.40 -13.59
N THR A 59 -12.42 -15.81 -12.50
CA THR A 59 -13.76 -15.30 -12.15
C THR A 59 -13.66 -13.91 -11.53
N LYS A 60 -14.78 -13.17 -11.52
CA LYS A 60 -14.87 -11.87 -10.84
C LYS A 60 -14.57 -11.98 -9.35
N SER A 61 -14.89 -13.11 -8.73
CA SER A 61 -14.59 -13.37 -7.32
C SER A 61 -13.09 -13.50 -7.11
N ASP A 62 -12.39 -14.24 -7.96
CA ASP A 62 -10.93 -14.44 -7.88
C ASP A 62 -10.18 -13.11 -7.97
N ILE A 63 -10.58 -12.25 -8.92
CA ILE A 63 -9.97 -10.93 -9.10
C ILE A 63 -10.22 -10.06 -7.86
N LYS A 64 -11.44 -10.07 -7.30
CA LYS A 64 -11.76 -9.30 -6.10
C LYS A 64 -10.99 -9.78 -4.87
N GLU A 65 -10.81 -11.09 -4.74
CA GLU A 65 -10.04 -11.67 -3.64
C GLU A 65 -8.55 -11.36 -3.78
N TYR A 66 -8.00 -11.45 -4.99
CA TYR A 66 -6.63 -11.04 -5.28
C TYR A 66 -6.37 -9.57 -4.94
N LEU A 67 -7.24 -8.67 -5.41
CA LEU A 67 -7.17 -7.25 -5.09
C LEU A 67 -7.29 -7.00 -3.58
N ARG A 68 -8.17 -7.73 -2.88
CA ARG A 68 -8.30 -7.65 -1.42
C ARG A 68 -7.01 -8.07 -0.71
N GLY A 69 -6.31 -9.09 -1.20
CA GLY A 69 -5.00 -9.48 -0.68
C GLY A 69 -3.96 -8.35 -0.81
N LYS A 70 -3.93 -7.69 -1.98
CA LYS A 70 -3.05 -6.53 -2.21
C LYS A 70 -3.41 -5.34 -1.34
N MET A 71 -4.70 -5.06 -1.17
CA MET A 71 -5.18 -4.01 -0.27
C MET A 71 -4.69 -4.23 1.16
N LYS A 72 -4.84 -5.44 1.72
CA LYS A 72 -4.35 -5.76 3.07
C LYS A 72 -2.84 -5.52 3.22
N LEU A 73 -2.06 -5.84 2.19
CA LEU A 73 -0.62 -5.58 2.19
C LEU A 73 -0.32 -4.06 2.22
N MET A 74 -1.01 -3.27 1.39
CA MET A 74 -0.85 -1.82 1.38
C MET A 74 -1.26 -1.18 2.71
N GLU A 75 -2.36 -1.64 3.30
CA GLU A 75 -2.81 -1.21 4.63
C GLU A 75 -1.74 -1.51 5.70
N TYR A 76 -1.17 -2.72 5.69
CA TYR A 76 -0.10 -3.10 6.61
C TYR A 76 1.13 -2.19 6.46
N ILE A 77 1.59 -1.97 5.21
CA ILE A 77 2.73 -1.09 4.93
C ILE A 77 2.45 0.34 5.40
N HIS A 78 1.24 0.86 5.17
CA HIS A 78 0.82 2.18 5.66
C HIS A 78 0.95 2.27 7.18
N VAL A 79 0.35 1.33 7.91
CA VAL A 79 0.32 1.34 9.38
C VAL A 79 1.74 1.26 9.96
N GLN A 80 2.56 0.34 9.46
CA GLN A 80 3.93 0.14 9.95
C GLN A 80 4.83 1.35 9.66
N SER A 81 4.78 1.88 8.43
CA SER A 81 5.59 3.05 8.05
C SER A 81 5.16 4.29 8.84
N ARG A 82 3.86 4.43 9.10
CA ARG A 82 3.33 5.52 9.93
C ARG A 82 3.74 5.38 11.40
N ALA A 83 3.80 4.16 11.93
CA ALA A 83 4.29 3.91 13.28
C ALA A 83 5.74 4.37 13.45
N ILE A 84 6.62 4.04 12.50
CA ILE A 84 8.03 4.51 12.49
C ILE A 84 8.08 6.04 12.55
N PHE A 85 7.31 6.73 11.70
CA PHE A 85 7.26 8.19 11.67
C PHE A 85 6.78 8.81 13.00
N ILE A 86 5.74 8.22 13.61
CA ILE A 86 5.18 8.71 14.88
C ILE A 86 6.19 8.51 16.02
N SER A 87 6.81 7.34 16.12
CA SER A 87 7.81 7.04 17.15
C SER A 87 8.98 8.01 17.07
N ALA A 88 9.53 8.23 15.87
CA ALA A 88 10.64 9.16 15.71
C ALA A 88 10.27 10.62 16.04
N LYS A 89 9.02 11.03 15.81
CA LYS A 89 8.51 12.35 16.21
C LYS A 89 8.37 12.45 17.73
N ALA A 90 7.97 11.39 18.41
CA ALA A 90 7.87 11.33 19.87
C ALA A 90 9.27 11.41 20.51
N ASP A 91 10.25 10.68 19.98
CA ASP A 91 11.64 10.71 20.48
C ASP A 91 12.25 12.10 20.35
N LYS A 92 12.03 12.79 19.22
CA LYS A 92 12.45 14.20 19.05
C LYS A 92 11.81 15.15 20.06
N LYS A 93 10.59 14.85 20.52
CA LYS A 93 9.89 15.66 21.53
C LYS A 93 10.48 15.43 22.93
N LEU A 94 10.86 14.19 23.24
CA LEU A 94 11.48 13.82 24.52
C LEU A 94 12.92 14.35 24.64
N SER A 95 13.71 14.32 23.56
CA SER A 95 15.09 14.82 23.54
C SER A 95 15.23 16.35 23.72
N ARG A 96 14.13 17.10 23.74
CA ARG A 96 14.13 18.57 23.93
C ARG A 96 13.96 19.00 25.39
N TYR A 97 13.83 18.05 26.31
CA TYR A 97 13.77 18.25 27.76
C TYR A 97 15.05 17.70 28.41
#